data_AF-A0A7V9SLX1-F1
#
_entry.id   AF-A0A7V9SLX1-F1
#
_cell.length_a   1.000
_cell.length_b   1.000
_cell.length_c   1.000
_cell.angle_alpha   90.00
_cell.angle_beta   90.00
_cell.angle_gamma   90.00
#
_symmetry.space_group_name_H-M   'P 1'
#
loop_
_entity.id
_entity.type
_entity.pdbx_description
1 polymer ?
#
loop_
_entity_poly.entity_id
_entity_poly.type
_entity_poly.pdbx_seq_one_letter_code
_entity_poly.pdbx_strand_id
1 'polypeptide(L)'
;MSELSRFGVSVEDELLQSFDQLIANQGYANRSEALRDLMRDALVKSRIEESAETSEILGSLTLVYDHHAHELSEKMNNLQHDYHSFIVSVLHVHISHDDCMEVIVLRGEARQVRTLADSLLSLKGVKHGRLFVTLPARKIVEHKARLHSHS
;
A
#
# COMPACT_ATOMS: atom_id res chain seq x y z
N MET A 1 9.73 -11.22 -21.86
CA MET A 1 10.70 -10.20 -21.41
C MET A 1 10.20 -8.87 -21.94
N SER A 2 9.94 -7.89 -21.07
CA SER A 2 9.49 -6.56 -21.49
C SER A 2 10.61 -5.84 -22.25
N GLU A 3 10.31 -5.19 -23.35
CA GLU A 3 11.26 -4.32 -24.05
C GLU A 3 11.68 -3.15 -23.15
N LEU A 4 12.98 -2.84 -23.12
CA LEU A 4 13.53 -1.71 -22.38
C LEU A 4 13.59 -0.49 -23.29
N SER A 5 12.88 0.58 -22.92
CA SER A 5 13.02 1.89 -23.56
C SER A 5 14.08 2.73 -22.85
N ARG A 6 14.92 3.44 -23.62
CA ARG A 6 15.93 4.38 -23.11
C ARG A 6 15.53 5.80 -23.45
N PHE A 7 15.55 6.67 -22.45
CA PHE A 7 15.27 8.10 -22.60
C PHE A 7 16.26 8.92 -21.77
N GLY A 8 16.49 10.17 -22.16
CA GLY A 8 17.31 11.13 -21.42
C GLY A 8 16.43 12.07 -20.59
N VAL A 9 16.93 12.49 -19.42
CA VAL A 9 16.27 13.46 -18.54
C VAL A 9 17.28 14.54 -18.18
N SER A 10 16.88 15.80 -18.28
CA SER A 10 17.64 16.94 -17.76
C SER A 10 17.19 17.25 -16.34
N VAL A 11 18.14 17.39 -15.42
CA VAL A 11 17.89 17.69 -14.00
C VAL A 11 18.94 18.69 -13.50
N GLU A 12 18.61 19.43 -12.45
CA GLU A 12 19.58 20.30 -11.76
C GLU A 12 20.70 19.46 -11.12
N ASP A 13 21.93 19.96 -11.17
CA ASP A 13 23.10 19.19 -10.71
C ASP A 13 23.04 18.90 -9.20
N GLU A 14 22.66 19.88 -8.39
CA GLU A 14 22.50 19.71 -6.94
C GLU A 14 21.42 18.67 -6.59
N LEU A 15 20.34 18.62 -7.37
CA LEU A 15 19.28 17.63 -7.20
C LEU A 15 19.79 16.22 -7.56
N LEU A 16 20.57 16.09 -8.65
CA LEU A 16 21.14 14.82 -9.06
C LEU A 16 22.13 14.29 -8.02
N GLN A 17 23.01 15.15 -7.49
CA GLN A 17 23.95 14.79 -6.43
C GLN A 17 23.24 14.33 -5.15
N SER A 18 22.18 15.06 -4.75
CA SER A 18 21.37 14.69 -3.59
C SER A 18 20.65 13.35 -3.81
N PHE A 19 20.15 13.12 -5.02
CA PHE A 19 19.52 11.86 -5.41
C PHE A 19 20.52 10.69 -5.40
N ASP A 20 21.74 10.89 -5.92
CA ASP A 20 22.80 9.89 -5.88
C ASP A 20 23.15 9.46 -4.45
N GLN A 21 23.25 10.43 -3.54
CA GLN A 21 23.52 10.14 -2.13
C GLN A 21 22.37 9.34 -1.49
N LEU A 22 21.12 9.71 -1.80
CA LEU A 22 19.94 8.99 -1.31
C LEU A 22 19.93 7.54 -1.80
N ILE A 23 20.12 7.30 -3.09
CA ILE A 23 20.02 5.95 -3.67
C ILE A 23 21.18 5.06 -3.24
N ALA A 24 22.37 5.63 -3.02
CA ALA A 24 23.51 4.91 -2.45
C ALA A 24 23.23 4.48 -1.00
N ASN A 25 22.66 5.36 -0.19
CA ASN A 25 22.28 5.05 1.20
C ASN A 25 21.16 3.99 1.28
N GLN A 26 20.27 3.94 0.27
CA GLN A 26 19.21 2.95 0.14
C GLN A 26 19.67 1.63 -0.51
N GLY A 27 20.91 1.55 -0.98
CA GLY A 27 21.50 0.33 -1.53
C GLY A 27 21.11 0.01 -2.99
N TYR A 28 20.66 1.00 -3.76
CA TYR A 28 20.38 0.78 -5.19
C TYR A 28 21.64 0.52 -6.00
N ALA A 29 21.56 -0.38 -6.98
CA ALA A 29 22.69 -0.69 -7.85
C ALA A 29 22.97 0.41 -8.89
N ASN A 30 21.94 1.14 -9.35
CA ASN A 30 22.07 2.21 -10.32
C ASN A 30 20.87 3.18 -10.29
N ARG A 31 21.07 4.38 -10.85
CA ARG A 31 20.02 5.42 -10.98
C ARG A 31 18.77 4.94 -11.73
N SER A 32 18.93 4.09 -12.75
CA SER A 32 17.79 3.64 -13.56
C SER A 32 16.84 2.73 -12.79
N GLU A 33 17.34 1.98 -11.81
CA GLU A 33 16.51 1.18 -10.91
C GLU A 33 15.73 2.06 -9.94
N ALA A 34 16.42 2.97 -9.25
CA ALA A 34 15.79 3.92 -8.35
C ALA A 34 14.74 4.80 -9.05
N LEU A 35 15.05 5.30 -10.26
CA LEU A 35 14.12 6.08 -11.06
C LEU A 35 12.90 5.24 -11.48
N ARG A 36 13.10 3.97 -11.82
CA ARG A 36 12.00 3.06 -12.20
C ARG A 36 11.07 2.81 -11.02
N ASP A 37 11.61 2.65 -9.81
CA ASP A 37 10.79 2.47 -8.60
C ASP A 37 10.04 3.75 -8.25
N LEU A 38 10.68 4.92 -8.31
CA LEU A 38 9.99 6.20 -8.18
C LEU A 38 8.86 6.38 -9.21
N MET A 39 9.08 5.99 -10.47
CA MET A 39 8.05 6.03 -11.51
C MET A 39 6.89 5.08 -11.17
N ARG A 40 7.16 3.86 -10.70
CA ARG A 40 6.12 2.91 -10.29
C ARG A 40 5.32 3.44 -9.12
N ASP A 41 5.98 3.96 -8.09
CA ASP A 41 5.33 4.53 -6.91
C ASP A 41 4.44 5.71 -7.28
N ALA A 42 4.92 6.60 -8.14
CA ALA A 42 4.13 7.72 -8.65
C ALA A 42 2.89 7.25 -9.42
N LEU A 43 3.04 6.24 -10.29
CA LEU A 43 1.93 5.66 -11.05
C LEU A 43 0.91 4.94 -10.15
N VAL A 44 1.37 4.17 -9.17
CA VAL A 44 0.50 3.51 -8.19
C VAL A 44 -0.28 4.55 -7.41
N LYS A 45 0.39 5.59 -6.90
CA LYS A 45 -0.25 6.66 -6.14
C LYS A 45 -1.33 7.37 -6.96
N SER A 46 -1.00 7.85 -8.16
CA SER A 46 -1.95 8.52 -9.06
C SER A 46 -3.14 7.60 -9.39
N ARG A 47 -2.90 6.33 -9.70
CA ARG A 47 -4.00 5.40 -10.01
C ARG A 47 -4.85 5.08 -8.79
N ILE A 48 -4.30 5.04 -7.58
CA ILE A 48 -5.09 4.83 -6.35
C ILE A 48 -5.96 6.05 -6.03
N GLU A 49 -5.46 7.27 -6.32
CA GLU A 49 -6.21 8.52 -6.20
C GLU A 49 -7.34 8.61 -7.25
N GLU A 50 -7.08 8.17 -8.48
CA GLU A 50 -8.06 8.12 -9.58
C GLU A 50 -8.99 6.90 -9.54
N SER A 51 -8.64 5.87 -8.77
CA SER A 51 -9.40 4.63 -8.69
C SER A 51 -10.79 4.92 -8.13
N ALA A 52 -11.81 4.50 -8.89
CA ALA A 52 -13.16 4.47 -8.37
C ALA A 52 -13.19 3.65 -7.08
N GLU A 53 -14.11 4.00 -6.18
CA GLU A 53 -14.34 3.31 -4.91
C GLU A 53 -14.50 1.78 -5.05
N THR A 54 -14.97 1.33 -6.21
CA THR A 54 -15.20 -0.08 -6.58
C THR A 54 -13.98 -0.78 -7.20
N SER A 55 -12.83 -0.10 -7.30
CA SER A 55 -11.62 -0.68 -7.91
C SER A 55 -11.02 -1.72 -6.98
N GLU A 56 -10.71 -2.91 -7.52
CA GLU A 56 -9.95 -3.93 -6.78
C GLU A 56 -8.52 -3.45 -6.50
N ILE A 57 -8.16 -3.43 -5.21
CA ILE A 57 -6.84 -3.10 -4.65
C ILE A 57 -6.30 -4.23 -3.77
N LEU A 58 -5.01 -4.15 -3.46
CA LEU A 58 -4.32 -4.96 -2.47
C LEU A 58 -3.85 -4.07 -1.33
N GLY A 59 -3.76 -4.58 -0.11
CA GLY A 59 -3.26 -3.80 1.01
C GLY A 59 -2.74 -4.63 2.17
N SER A 60 -2.09 -3.93 3.09
CA SER A 60 -1.72 -4.46 4.39
C SER A 60 -2.04 -3.41 5.44
N LEU A 61 -2.83 -3.77 6.45
CA LEU A 61 -3.06 -2.96 7.63
C LEU A 61 -2.18 -3.48 8.75
N THR A 62 -1.28 -2.64 9.25
CA THR A 62 -0.48 -2.93 10.44
C THR A 62 -1.07 -2.19 11.63
N LEU A 63 -1.29 -2.89 12.74
CA LEU A 63 -1.83 -2.35 14.00
C LEU A 63 -0.89 -2.72 15.16
N VAL A 64 -0.73 -1.81 16.11
CA VAL A 64 -0.14 -2.06 17.43
C VAL A 64 -1.17 -1.66 18.47
N TYR A 65 -1.49 -2.56 19.39
CA TYR A 65 -2.55 -2.36 20.36
C TYR A 65 -2.30 -3.04 21.70
N ASP A 66 -2.95 -2.52 22.74
CA ASP A 66 -2.95 -3.11 24.09
C ASP A 66 -3.95 -4.26 24.14
N HIS A 67 -3.50 -5.50 24.35
CA HIS A 67 -4.41 -6.65 24.42
C HIS A 67 -5.16 -6.79 25.74
N HIS A 68 -4.78 -6.02 26.78
CA HIS A 68 -5.56 -5.89 28.01
C HIS A 68 -6.68 -4.85 27.88
N ALA A 69 -6.72 -4.08 26.77
CA ALA A 69 -7.77 -3.11 26.53
C ALA A 69 -9.14 -3.81 26.49
N HIS A 70 -10.05 -3.31 27.33
CA HIS A 70 -11.37 -3.91 27.51
C HIS A 70 -12.13 -4.05 26.19
N GLU A 71 -12.56 -5.28 25.88
CA GLU A 71 -13.31 -5.68 24.69
C GLU A 71 -12.60 -5.44 23.34
N LEU A 72 -11.33 -5.03 23.32
CA LEU A 72 -10.67 -4.69 22.06
C LEU A 72 -10.52 -5.92 21.14
N SER A 73 -10.00 -7.02 21.69
CA SER A 73 -9.80 -8.26 20.94
C SER A 73 -11.10 -8.80 20.35
N GLU A 74 -12.21 -8.70 21.08
CA GLU A 74 -13.53 -9.12 20.61
C GLU A 74 -14.05 -8.18 19.50
N LYS A 75 -13.94 -6.86 19.67
CA LYS A 75 -14.34 -5.88 18.65
C LYS A 75 -13.54 -6.01 17.37
N MET A 76 -12.22 -6.21 17.48
CA MET A 76 -11.36 -6.47 16.34
C MET A 76 -11.77 -7.76 15.62
N ASN A 77 -11.98 -8.85 16.37
CA ASN A 77 -12.42 -10.12 15.80
C ASN A 77 -13.76 -9.98 15.07
N ASN A 78 -14.76 -9.36 15.69
CA ASN A 78 -16.08 -9.14 15.08
C ASN A 78 -15.98 -8.34 13.77
N LEU A 79 -15.23 -7.22 13.76
CA LEU A 79 -15.01 -6.44 12.54
C LEU A 79 -14.29 -7.26 11.45
N GLN A 80 -13.28 -8.04 11.82
CA GLN A 80 -12.57 -8.90 10.87
C GLN A 80 -13.49 -9.98 10.29
N HIS A 81 -14.39 -10.55 11.10
CA HIS A 81 -15.38 -11.52 10.65
C HIS A 81 -16.44 -10.90 9.71
N ASP A 82 -16.94 -9.71 10.02
CA ASP A 82 -17.90 -8.98 9.18
C ASP A 82 -17.31 -8.68 7.79
N TYR A 83 -16.00 -8.43 7.72
CA TYR A 83 -15.26 -8.15 6.49
C TYR A 83 -14.39 -9.31 6.00
N HIS A 84 -14.69 -10.56 6.38
CA HIS A 84 -13.83 -11.72 6.08
C HIS A 84 -13.52 -11.88 4.58
N SER A 85 -14.43 -11.48 3.69
CA SER A 85 -14.25 -11.55 2.24
C SER A 85 -13.16 -10.61 1.71
N PHE A 86 -12.78 -9.60 2.49
CA PHE A 86 -11.73 -8.62 2.16
C PHE A 86 -10.40 -8.91 2.87
N ILE A 87 -10.38 -9.87 3.80
CA ILE A 87 -9.21 -10.27 4.57
C ILE A 87 -8.67 -11.58 4.02
N VAL A 88 -7.43 -11.54 3.53
CA VAL A 88 -6.73 -12.74 3.02
C VAL A 88 -6.11 -13.52 4.17
N SER A 89 -5.48 -12.83 5.12
CA SER A 89 -4.84 -13.44 6.28
C SER A 89 -4.56 -12.40 7.37
N VAL A 90 -4.42 -12.87 8.60
CA VAL A 90 -4.02 -12.06 9.76
C VAL A 90 -2.82 -12.72 10.41
N LEU A 91 -1.75 -11.95 10.60
CA LEU A 91 -0.60 -12.34 11.40
C LEU A 91 -0.65 -11.58 12.72
N HIS A 92 -0.68 -12.30 13.84
CA HIS A 92 -0.65 -11.73 15.18
C HIS A 92 0.69 -12.05 15.85
N VAL A 93 1.31 -11.06 16.48
CA VAL A 93 2.60 -11.16 17.16
C VAL A 93 2.52 -10.49 18.52
N HIS A 94 2.85 -11.23 19.59
CA HIS A 94 3.08 -10.64 20.90
C HIS A 94 4.46 -9.94 20.89
N ILE A 95 4.49 -8.62 21.06
CA ILE A 95 5.73 -7.83 21.01
C ILE A 95 6.18 -7.36 22.40
N SER A 96 5.27 -7.36 23.38
CA SER A 96 5.57 -7.12 24.79
C SER A 96 4.55 -7.84 25.69
N HIS A 97 4.66 -7.67 27.01
CA HIS A 97 3.64 -8.18 27.94
C HIS A 97 2.28 -7.52 27.72
N ASP A 98 2.23 -6.29 27.21
CA ASP A 98 0.99 -5.53 27.08
C ASP A 98 0.60 -5.31 25.62
N ASP A 99 1.55 -5.40 24.69
CA ASP A 99 1.36 -5.01 23.29
C ASP A 99 1.35 -6.21 22.35
N CYS A 100 0.39 -6.17 21.44
CA CYS A 100 0.33 -7.02 20.26
C CYS A 100 0.49 -6.18 19.00
N MET A 101 1.10 -6.79 17.98
CA MET A 101 1.14 -6.29 16.62
C MET A 101 0.35 -7.23 15.72
N GLU A 102 -0.56 -6.67 14.90
CA GLU A 102 -1.25 -7.40 13.84
C GLU A 102 -0.89 -6.86 12.47
N VAL A 103 -0.68 -7.77 11.52
CA VAL A 103 -0.57 -7.47 10.09
C VAL A 103 -1.70 -8.17 9.36
N ILE A 104 -2.66 -7.40 8.86
CA ILE A 104 -3.85 -7.89 8.15
C ILE A 104 -3.63 -7.68 6.66
N VAL A 105 -3.56 -8.77 5.89
CA VAL A 105 -3.44 -8.75 4.43
C VAL A 105 -4.83 -8.59 3.83
N LEU A 106 -5.02 -7.58 2.99
CA LEU A 106 -6.32 -7.14 2.48
C LEU A 106 -6.38 -7.23 0.95
N ARG A 107 -7.54 -7.60 0.41
CA ARG A 107 -7.82 -7.59 -1.03
C ARG A 107 -9.30 -7.33 -1.29
N GLY A 108 -9.59 -6.39 -2.19
CA GLY A 108 -10.94 -6.16 -2.68
C GLY A 108 -11.18 -4.70 -3.05
N GLU A 109 -12.43 -4.26 -3.00
CA GLU A 109 -12.81 -2.90 -3.39
C GLU A 109 -12.15 -1.85 -2.49
N ALA A 110 -11.61 -0.80 -3.09
CA ALA A 110 -10.89 0.27 -2.40
C ALA A 110 -11.68 0.87 -1.24
N ARG A 111 -12.98 1.10 -1.42
CA ARG A 111 -13.85 1.62 -0.38
C ARG A 111 -13.95 0.68 0.81
N GLN A 112 -14.25 -0.59 0.57
CA GLN A 112 -14.45 -1.59 1.62
C GLN A 112 -13.16 -1.81 2.43
N VAL A 113 -12.02 -1.88 1.74
CA VAL A 113 -10.70 -2.00 2.38
C VAL A 113 -10.39 -0.79 3.26
N ARG A 114 -10.67 0.43 2.78
CA ARG A 114 -10.47 1.66 3.57
C ARG A 114 -11.44 1.71 4.76
N THR A 115 -12.72 1.39 4.57
CA THR A 115 -13.72 1.37 5.64
C THR A 115 -13.35 0.39 6.75
N LEU A 116 -12.92 -0.82 6.42
CA LEU A 116 -12.42 -1.78 7.41
C LEU A 116 -11.21 -1.22 8.16
N ALA A 117 -10.23 -0.65 7.44
CA ALA A 117 -9.03 -0.10 8.05
C ALA A 117 -9.35 1.05 9.00
N ASP A 118 -10.18 2.00 8.59
CA ASP A 118 -10.61 3.13 9.42
C ASP A 118 -11.39 2.65 10.66
N SER A 119 -12.23 1.62 10.51
CA SER A 119 -12.98 1.02 11.62
C SER A 119 -12.06 0.38 12.65
N LEU A 120 -11.05 -0.37 12.21
CA LEU A 120 -10.07 -0.98 13.11
C LEU A 120 -9.16 0.07 13.77
N LEU A 121 -8.66 1.04 13.00
CA LEU A 121 -7.76 2.10 13.50
C LEU A 121 -8.42 3.03 14.52
N SER A 122 -9.74 3.17 14.48
CA SER A 122 -10.51 4.02 15.40
C SER A 122 -10.92 3.30 16.70
N LEU A 123 -10.66 2.00 16.85
CA LEU A 123 -10.96 1.28 18.07
C LEU A 123 -10.10 1.77 19.24
N LYS A 124 -10.76 2.02 20.37
CA LYS A 124 -10.08 2.38 21.62
C LYS A 124 -9.16 1.24 22.06
N GLY A 125 -7.88 1.55 22.25
CA GLY A 125 -6.84 0.60 22.64
C GLY A 125 -5.89 0.23 21.50
N VAL A 126 -6.22 0.59 20.25
CA VAL A 126 -5.24 0.68 19.16
C VAL A 126 -4.34 1.89 19.43
N LYS A 127 -3.04 1.64 19.58
CA LYS A 127 -2.02 2.67 19.89
C LYS A 127 -1.49 3.31 18.62
N HIS A 128 -1.28 2.50 17.58
CA HIS A 128 -0.80 2.96 16.30
C HIS A 128 -1.22 1.99 15.19
N GLY A 129 -1.29 2.50 13.96
CA GLY A 129 -1.43 1.65 12.81
C GLY A 129 -1.35 2.42 11.51
N ARG A 130 -1.15 1.69 10.41
CA ARG A 130 -1.07 2.26 9.08
C ARG A 130 -1.61 1.28 8.05
N LEU A 131 -2.46 1.81 7.18
CA LEU A 131 -2.87 1.13 5.97
C LEU A 131 -1.87 1.44 4.85
N PHE A 132 -1.31 0.38 4.27
CA PHE A 132 -0.62 0.44 2.99
C PHE A 132 -1.54 -0.14 1.91
N VAL A 133 -1.63 0.53 0.78
CA VAL A 133 -2.44 0.11 -0.38
C VAL A 133 -1.61 0.13 -1.64
N THR A 134 -1.86 -0.85 -2.51
CA THR A 134 -1.25 -0.96 -3.83
C THR A 134 -2.24 -1.56 -4.82
N LEU A 135 -1.84 -1.59 -6.09
CA LEU A 135 -2.64 -2.18 -7.16
C LEU A 135 -2.10 -3.56 -7.52
N PRO A 136 -2.97 -4.49 -7.97
CA PRO A 136 -2.50 -5.70 -8.64
C PRO A 136 -1.55 -5.33 -9.78
N ALA A 137 -0.41 -6.04 -9.92
CA ALA A 137 0.67 -5.68 -10.85
C ALA A 137 0.18 -5.37 -12.28
N ARG A 138 -0.84 -6.09 -12.77
CA ARG A 138 -1.49 -5.86 -14.07
C ARG A 138 -2.03 -4.43 -14.28
N LYS A 139 -2.49 -3.78 -13.21
CA LYS A 139 -3.11 -2.43 -13.26
C LYS A 139 -2.11 -1.28 -13.14
N ILE A 140 -0.85 -1.54 -12.80
CA ILE A 140 0.15 -0.48 -12.61
C ILE A 140 0.54 0.17 -13.95
N VAL A 141 0.67 -0.64 -15.02
CA VAL A 141 1.15 -0.21 -16.35
C VAL A 141 0.05 -0.31 -17.42
N GLU A 142 -1.23 -0.37 -17.04
CA GLU A 142 -2.32 -0.43 -18.02
C GLU A 142 -2.37 0.84 -18.87
N HIS A 143 -2.01 0.74 -20.15
CA HIS A 143 -2.37 1.73 -21.15
C HIS A 143 -3.86 1.57 -21.45
N LYS A 144 -4.67 2.60 -21.18
CA LYS A 144 -5.99 2.71 -21.81
C LYS A 144 -5.74 2.72 -23.31
N ALA A 145 -5.98 1.60 -23.99
CA ALA A 145 -6.08 1.58 -25.43
C ALA A 145 -7.13 2.63 -25.80
N ARG A 146 -6.70 3.73 -26.42
CA ARG A 146 -7.64 4.69 -27.01
C ARG A 146 -8.44 3.89 -28.03
N LEU A 147 -9.72 3.71 -27.75
CA LEU A 147 -10.72 3.34 -28.74
C LEU A 147 -10.66 4.42 -29.83
N HIS A 148 -9.85 4.19 -30.86
CA HIS A 148 -10.01 4.89 -32.12
C HIS A 148 -11.26 4.32 -32.77
N SER A 149 -12.41 4.93 -32.47
CA SER A 149 -13.57 4.87 -33.35
C SER A 149 -13.18 5.64 -34.62
N HIS A 150 -12.72 4.92 -35.64
CA HIS A 150 -12.78 5.45 -36.99
C HIS A 150 -14.24 5.40 -37.44
N SER A 151 -14.86 6.58 -37.49
CA SER A 151 -15.90 6.89 -38.47
C SER A 151 -15.25 7.40 -39.74
#